data_AF-A0AA39HVC4-F1
#
_entry.id   AF-A0AA39HVC4-F1
#
_cell.length_a   1.000
_cell.length_b   1.000
_cell.length_c   1.000
_cell.angle_alpha   90.00
_cell.angle_beta   90.00
_cell.angle_gamma   90.00
#
_symmetry.space_group_name_H-M   'P 1'
#
loop_
_entity.id
_entity.type
_entity.pdbx_description
1 polymer ?
#
loop_
_entity_poly.entity_id
_entity_poly.type
_entity_poly.pdbx_seq_one_letter_code
_entity_poly.pdbx_strand_id
1 'polypeptide(L)'
;MLLPLLLISFFALNPTNGIQLCGPHLTELLVNICTFDGESRPCFRRRESPASRLGRIHAIIAVMKSCCENECSIADIVAQCCLEESCLVRCYPHRLLENAPVEIMIPA
;
A
#
# COMPACT_ATOMS: atom_id res chain seq x y z
N MET A 1 30.21 7.55 46.48
CA MET A 1 29.71 8.21 45.25
C MET A 1 29.00 7.10 44.44
N LEU A 2 27.73 6.79 44.71
CA LEU A 2 26.50 7.37 44.13
C LEU A 2 26.48 7.35 42.58
N LEU A 3 25.92 6.25 42.05
CA LEU A 3 25.12 5.98 40.82
C LEU A 3 24.91 7.12 39.78
N PRO A 4 24.74 6.82 38.47
CA PRO A 4 23.50 6.13 38.06
C PRO A 4 23.64 4.96 37.06
N LEU A 5 22.86 3.92 37.37
CA LEU A 5 22.26 2.96 36.46
C LEU A 5 21.63 3.71 35.28
N LEU A 6 22.23 3.62 34.10
CA LEU A 6 21.55 3.97 32.85
C LEU A 6 20.57 2.86 32.53
N LEU A 7 19.33 3.12 32.92
CA LEU A 7 18.10 2.50 32.44
C LEU A 7 18.15 2.42 30.92
N ILE A 8 18.57 1.29 30.37
CA ILE A 8 18.31 0.95 28.98
C ILE A 8 16.81 0.79 28.90
N SER A 9 16.14 1.84 28.41
CA SER A 9 14.73 1.85 28.05
C SER A 9 14.43 0.59 27.26
N PHE A 10 13.64 -0.29 27.87
CA PHE A 10 12.81 -1.23 27.14
C PHE A 10 12.00 -0.39 26.15
N PHE A 11 12.43 -0.37 24.89
CA PHE A 11 11.52 -0.06 23.80
C PHE A 11 10.39 -1.07 23.92
N ALA A 12 9.25 -0.61 24.44
CA ALA A 12 8.02 -1.37 24.41
C ALA A 12 7.75 -1.66 22.92
N LEU A 13 8.05 -2.89 22.52
CA LEU A 13 7.48 -3.48 21.33
C LEU A 13 5.98 -3.48 21.57
N ASN A 14 5.30 -2.42 21.11
CA ASN A 14 3.84 -2.42 21.04
C ASN A 14 3.47 -3.68 20.27
N PRO A 15 2.67 -4.60 20.84
CA PRO A 15 2.09 -5.65 20.03
C PRO A 15 1.27 -4.93 18.97
N THR A 16 1.69 -5.01 17.71
CA THR A 16 0.83 -4.69 16.60
C THR A 16 -0.36 -5.62 16.74
N ASN A 17 -1.49 -5.11 17.25
CA ASN A 17 -2.71 -5.89 17.38
C ASN A 17 -3.04 -6.44 16.00
N GLY A 18 -2.91 -7.76 15.86
CA GLY A 18 -3.25 -8.47 14.64
C GLY A 18 -4.73 -8.27 14.33
N ILE A 19 -5.04 -8.02 13.07
CA ILE A 19 -6.39 -7.90 12.59
C ILE A 19 -6.70 -9.16 11.79
N GLN A 20 -7.75 -9.86 12.18
CA GLN A 20 -8.30 -10.95 11.39
C GLN A 20 -9.45 -10.43 10.53
N LEU A 21 -9.21 -10.28 9.24
CA LEU A 21 -10.18 -9.75 8.28
C LEU A 21 -10.23 -10.66 7.06
N CYS A 22 -11.45 -11.03 6.67
CA CYS A 22 -11.71 -11.94 5.57
C CYS A 22 -12.74 -11.35 4.60
N GLY A 23 -12.70 -11.83 3.35
CA GLY A 23 -13.74 -11.59 2.34
C GLY A 23 -13.98 -10.12 2.03
N PRO A 24 -15.24 -9.63 2.09
CA PRO A 24 -15.60 -8.30 1.62
C PRO A 24 -14.98 -7.18 2.47
N HIS A 25 -14.90 -7.35 3.79
CA HIS A 25 -14.31 -6.33 4.68
C HIS A 25 -12.82 -6.14 4.43
N LEU A 26 -12.10 -7.23 4.16
CA LEU A 26 -10.70 -7.15 3.76
C LEU A 26 -10.54 -6.46 2.41
N THR A 27 -11.42 -6.80 1.46
CA THR A 27 -11.41 -6.20 0.12
C THR A 27 -11.67 -4.70 0.18
N GLU A 28 -12.63 -4.27 1.00
CA GLU A 28 -12.95 -2.86 1.23
C GLU A 28 -11.77 -2.14 1.87
N LEU A 29 -11.16 -2.71 2.90
CA LEU A 29 -9.98 -2.13 3.54
C LEU A 29 -8.80 -1.99 2.56
N LEU A 30 -8.56 -3.00 1.72
CA LEU A 30 -7.56 -2.94 0.66
C LEU A 30 -7.86 -1.87 -0.39
N VAL A 31 -9.12 -1.73 -0.79
CA VAL A 31 -9.55 -0.67 -1.71
C VAL A 31 -9.28 0.70 -1.09
N ASN A 32 -9.66 0.90 0.17
CA ASN A 32 -9.51 2.18 0.85
C ASN A 32 -8.03 2.56 1.06
N ILE A 33 -7.19 1.63 1.51
CA ILE A 33 -5.78 1.91 1.79
C ILE A 33 -4.96 2.03 0.51
N CYS A 34 -5.24 1.22 -0.52
CA CYS A 34 -4.44 1.22 -1.73
C CYS A 34 -4.95 2.19 -2.82
N THR A 35 -6.01 2.97 -2.57
CA THR A 35 -6.46 4.01 -3.51
C THR A 35 -5.74 5.31 -3.22
N PHE A 36 -5.04 5.81 -4.25
CA PHE A 36 -4.35 7.09 -4.14
C PHE A 36 -5.36 8.25 -4.16
N ASP A 37 -5.02 9.37 -3.52
CA ASP A 37 -5.94 10.49 -3.38
C ASP A 37 -6.37 11.06 -4.74
N GLY A 38 -7.67 11.32 -4.90
CA GLY A 38 -8.29 11.73 -6.17
C GLY A 38 -8.45 10.63 -7.22
N GLU A 39 -8.10 9.37 -6.92
CA GLU A 39 -8.28 8.24 -7.83
C GLU A 39 -9.55 7.45 -7.54
N SER A 40 -10.09 6.81 -8.59
CA SER A 40 -11.30 6.00 -8.49
C SER A 40 -11.05 4.51 -8.23
N ARG A 41 -9.79 4.07 -8.28
CA ARG A 41 -9.43 2.64 -8.19
C ARG A 41 -8.14 2.45 -7.41
N PRO A 42 -8.01 1.36 -6.64
CA PRO A 42 -6.79 1.06 -5.92
C PRO A 42 -5.65 0.61 -6.84
N CYS A 43 -4.44 0.89 -6.40
CA CYS A 43 -3.19 0.55 -7.06
C CYS A 43 -2.40 -0.45 -6.20
N PHE A 44 -2.19 -1.65 -6.73
CA PHE A 44 -1.50 -2.74 -6.03
C PHE A 44 -0.12 -3.00 -6.63
N ARG A 45 0.84 -3.40 -5.80
CA ARG A 45 2.16 -3.85 -6.26
C ARG A 45 1.96 -5.10 -7.13
N ARG A 46 2.48 -5.04 -8.36
CA ARG A 46 2.51 -6.19 -9.27
C ARG A 46 3.78 -6.99 -8.99
N ARG A 47 3.63 -8.28 -8.67
CA ARG A 47 4.74 -9.23 -8.84
C ARG A 47 4.85 -9.59 -10.34
N GLU A 48 5.81 -8.96 -10.99
CA GLU A 48 6.52 -9.33 -12.24
C GLU A 48 5.79 -9.78 -13.52
N SER A 49 4.46 -9.73 -13.67
CA SER A 49 3.84 -9.97 -15.00
C SER A 49 3.09 -8.76 -15.58
N PRO A 50 3.59 -8.14 -16.67
CA PRO A 50 3.08 -6.88 -17.22
C PRO A 50 1.72 -6.98 -17.94
N ALA A 51 1.16 -8.17 -18.16
CA ALA A 51 -0.02 -8.32 -19.03
C ALA A 51 -1.34 -8.69 -18.31
N SER A 52 -1.32 -9.02 -17.02
CA SER A 52 -2.44 -9.78 -16.45
C SER A 52 -3.27 -9.00 -15.43
N ARG A 53 -4.60 -9.04 -15.58
CA ARG A 53 -5.58 -8.76 -14.50
C ARG A 53 -5.31 -9.59 -13.23
N LEU A 54 -4.50 -10.65 -13.36
CA LEU A 54 -4.01 -11.51 -12.28
C LEU A 54 -3.19 -10.76 -11.21
N GLY A 55 -2.57 -9.61 -11.50
CA GLY A 55 -1.77 -8.89 -10.49
C GLY A 55 -2.60 -8.45 -9.27
N ARG A 56 -3.81 -7.93 -9.52
CA ARG A 56 -4.77 -7.54 -8.48
C ARG A 56 -5.24 -8.76 -7.67
N ILE A 57 -5.56 -9.84 -8.37
CA ILE A 57 -6.02 -11.09 -7.76
C ILE A 57 -4.93 -11.69 -6.88
N HIS A 58 -3.67 -11.71 -7.32
CA HIS A 58 -2.57 -12.21 -6.51
C HIS A 58 -2.32 -11.38 -5.24
N ALA A 59 -2.39 -10.04 -5.34
CA ALA A 59 -2.27 -9.19 -4.16
C ALA A 59 -3.40 -9.48 -3.16
N ILE A 60 -4.64 -9.60 -3.62
CA ILE A 60 -5.78 -9.94 -2.78
C ILE A 60 -5.61 -11.33 -2.14
N ILE A 61 -5.19 -12.35 -2.91
CA ILE A 61 -4.96 -13.70 -2.38
C ILE A 61 -3.84 -13.71 -1.34
N ALA A 62 -2.74 -13.01 -1.58
CA ALA A 62 -1.62 -12.94 -0.64
C ALA A 62 -2.05 -12.34 0.71
N VAL A 63 -2.86 -11.29 0.68
CA VAL A 63 -3.40 -10.66 1.90
C VAL A 63 -4.46 -11.53 2.54
N MET A 64 -5.34 -12.16 1.76
CA MET A 64 -6.32 -13.10 2.30
C MET A 64 -5.65 -14.20 3.09
N LYS A 65 -4.56 -14.78 2.58
CA LYS A 65 -3.81 -15.81 3.31
C LYS A 65 -3.20 -15.28 4.61
N SER A 66 -2.68 -14.05 4.62
CA SER A 66 -2.09 -13.47 5.83
C SER A 66 -3.16 -13.06 6.85
N CYS A 67 -4.09 -12.21 6.43
CA CYS A 67 -5.09 -11.57 7.29
C CYS A 67 -6.23 -12.50 7.70
N CYS A 68 -6.63 -13.46 6.86
CA CYS A 68 -7.75 -14.34 7.20
C CYS A 68 -7.28 -15.56 8.01
N GLU A 69 -6.13 -16.15 7.67
CA GLU A 69 -5.67 -17.39 8.29
C GLU A 69 -4.77 -17.18 9.52
N ASN A 70 -3.97 -16.11 9.57
CA ASN A 70 -2.87 -15.99 10.54
C ASN A 70 -2.80 -14.62 11.26
N GLU A 71 -3.85 -13.80 11.13
CA GLU A 71 -3.87 -12.38 11.51
C GLU A 71 -2.85 -11.53 10.74
N CYS A 72 -3.15 -10.24 10.52
CA CYS A 72 -2.21 -9.34 9.87
C CYS A 72 -2.22 -7.95 10.50
N SER A 73 -1.12 -7.24 10.35
CA SER A 73 -1.03 -5.84 10.70
C SER A 73 -1.50 -4.96 9.54
N ILE A 74 -1.82 -3.69 9.83
CA ILE A 74 -2.04 -2.69 8.78
C ILE A 74 -0.81 -2.55 7.87
N ALA A 75 0.40 -2.73 8.41
CA ALA A 75 1.63 -2.68 7.62
C ALA A 75 1.67 -3.77 6.53
N ASP A 76 1.16 -4.97 6.81
CA ASP A 76 1.08 -6.07 5.83
C ASP A 76 0.12 -5.74 4.68
N ILE A 77 -0.97 -5.04 5.00
CA ILE A 77 -1.95 -4.55 4.02
C ILE A 77 -1.30 -3.46 3.14
N VAL A 78 -0.67 -2.46 3.78
CA VAL A 78 0.04 -1.37 3.09
C VAL A 78 1.16 -1.89 2.20
N ALA A 79 1.85 -2.96 2.60
CA ALA A 79 2.93 -3.56 1.82
C ALA A 79 2.47 -4.09 0.44
N GLN A 80 1.17 -4.33 0.24
CA GLN A 80 0.62 -4.68 -1.06
C GLN A 80 0.24 -3.48 -1.92
N CYS A 81 0.12 -2.29 -1.32
CA CYS A 81 -0.21 -1.08 -2.05
C CYS A 81 1.02 -0.57 -2.82
N CYS A 82 0.75 0.05 -3.95
CA CYS A 82 1.74 0.63 -4.82
C CYS A 82 1.76 2.14 -4.57
N LEU A 83 2.64 2.56 -3.65
CA LEU A 83 2.73 3.94 -3.15
C LEU A 83 3.97 4.71 -3.65
N GLU A 84 4.91 4.00 -4.28
CA GLU A 84 6.09 4.62 -4.89
C GLU A 84 5.74 5.26 -6.23
N GLU A 85 6.34 6.41 -6.54
CA GLU A 85 6.06 7.17 -7.77
C GLU A 85 6.21 6.31 -9.04
N SER A 86 7.30 5.56 -9.16
CA SER A 86 7.56 4.62 -10.27
C SER A 86 6.44 3.58 -10.44
N CYS A 87 5.78 3.25 -9.34
CA CYS A 87 4.69 2.30 -9.28
C CYS A 87 3.36 2.99 -9.63
N LEU A 88 3.09 4.16 -9.05
CA LEU A 88 1.90 4.99 -9.28
C LEU A 88 1.77 5.43 -10.74
N VAL A 89 2.88 5.77 -11.41
CA VAL A 89 2.90 6.10 -12.86
C VAL A 89 2.26 5.02 -13.71
N ARG A 90 2.35 3.74 -13.31
CA ARG A 90 1.73 2.64 -14.04
C ARG A 90 0.23 2.55 -13.82
N CYS A 91 -0.26 2.94 -12.64
CA CYS A 91 -1.69 2.94 -12.31
C CYS A 91 -2.40 4.19 -12.81
N TYR A 92 -1.73 5.34 -12.70
CA TYR A 92 -2.30 6.66 -12.91
C TYR A 92 -1.40 7.50 -13.84
N PRO A 93 -1.16 7.05 -15.09
CA PRO A 93 -0.24 7.74 -16.00
C PRO A 93 -0.68 9.17 -16.33
N HIS A 94 -1.97 9.47 -16.23
CA HIS A 94 -2.53 10.79 -16.48
C HIS A 94 -2.01 11.85 -15.49
N ARG A 95 -1.60 11.46 -14.27
CA ARG A 95 -1.04 12.38 -13.27
C ARG A 95 0.33 12.94 -13.64
N LEU A 96 1.05 12.28 -14.56
CA LEU A 96 2.26 12.85 -15.14
C LEU A 96 1.96 14.09 -15.99
N LEU A 97 0.78 14.14 -16.61
CA LEU A 97 0.37 15.26 -17.46
C LEU A 97 -0.13 16.45 -16.64
N GLU A 98 -0.67 16.20 -15.44
CA GLU A 98 -1.14 17.25 -14.53
C GLU A 98 0.01 18.09 -13.94
N ASN A 99 1.19 17.48 -13.79
CA ASN A 99 2.42 18.14 -13.35
C ASN A 99 3.35 18.52 -14.51
N ALA A 100 2.97 18.21 -15.76
CA ALA A 100 3.76 18.64 -16.92
C ALA A 100 3.57 20.14 -17.12
N PRO A 101 4.64 20.92 -17.35
CA PRO A 101 4.49 22.31 -17.75
C PRO A 101 3.63 22.32 -19.02
N VAL A 102 2.55 23.09 -18.99
CA VAL A 102 1.69 23.29 -20.15
C VAL A 102 2.50 24.04 -21.20
N GLU A 103 3.19 23.32 -22.08
CA GLU A 103 3.68 23.90 -23.33
C GLU A 103 2.45 24.17 -24.20
N ILE A 104 1.97 25.41 -24.11
CA ILE A 104 0.92 25.92 -24.99
C ILE A 104 1.53 25.96 -26.39
N MET A 105 1.33 24.89 -27.17
CA MET A 105 1.66 24.87 -28.57
C MET A 105 0.61 25.70 -29.32
N ILE A 106 0.91 26.98 -29.50
CA ILE A 106 0.10 27.88 -30.34
C ILE A 106 0.29 27.42 -31.79
N PRO A 107 -0.76 26.96 -32.49
CA PRO A 107 -0.66 26.69 -33.91
C PRO A 107 -0.37 28.00 -34.66
N ALA A 108 0.64 27.96 -35.54
CA ALA A 108 1.03 29.05 -36.43
C ALA A 108 -0.02 29.31 -37.52
#